data_AF-A0A8H6RKK7-F1
#
_entry.id   AF-A0A8H6RKK7-F1
#
_cell.length_a   1.000
_cell.length_b   1.000
_cell.length_c   1.000
_cell.angle_alpha   90.00
_cell.angle_beta   90.00
_cell.angle_gamma   90.00
#
_symmetry.space_group_name_H-M   'P 1'
#
loop_
_entity.id
_entity.type
_entity.pdbx_description
1 polymer ?
#
loop_
_entity_poly.entity_id
_entity_poly.type
_entity_poly.pdbx_seq_one_letter_code
_entity_poly.pdbx_strand_id
1 'polypeptide(L)'
;LRQSSYRGRPQSVDNAFKCNVHSPVIARSLVMSSHPRARVDPSVASTDGKDRLSVLPAELLHHIIGYLWPTHFAEKAFHETRQSCRCSHCVRPTQGNNHDLDYLSATCKTLRSEVNDWARSWLLQHSDITKFKEGRIWPKATTKRNGVVQMRKNFNTNFLRGRNGALLNWADANCIFCGKKSRRAAIMMNGFRCCTQCDKKEWPEKVTMSQAVDDYGLSKKQLLPDREASHTEVARMREEHSGFQRIWYGTYISSNVQTTMFMKDDLRRLGVMIFGDFDAHLAKREEHKKLLKQRKEERKKEKADKAAEKAAATAAAREAQLNALAATITSQQMSMVGSVHQPNWHALGNTATEAIEISEDTTAGADRPIVID
;
A
#
# COMPACT_ATOMS: atom_id res chain seq x y z
N LEU A 1 15.60 -51.45 1.35
CA LEU A 1 14.79 -50.97 2.50
C LEU A 1 15.52 -49.79 3.14
N ARG A 2 14.86 -48.63 3.17
CA ARG A 2 15.40 -47.32 3.57
C ARG A 2 15.78 -47.29 5.06
N GLN A 3 16.92 -46.70 5.41
CA GLN A 3 17.09 -46.00 6.68
C GLN A 3 17.76 -44.65 6.43
N SER A 4 16.99 -43.60 6.71
CA SER A 4 17.36 -42.18 6.59
C SER A 4 17.87 -41.71 7.95
N SER A 5 19.13 -41.29 8.01
CA SER A 5 19.75 -40.67 9.18
C SER A 5 19.37 -39.19 9.23
N TYR A 6 18.39 -38.85 10.06
CA TYR A 6 18.09 -37.47 10.48
C TYR A 6 19.20 -36.97 11.43
N ARG A 7 20.02 -36.02 10.98
CA ARG A 7 20.86 -35.20 11.88
C ARG A 7 20.09 -33.95 12.29
N GLY A 8 19.73 -33.89 13.57
CA GLY A 8 19.12 -32.72 14.20
C GLY A 8 20.07 -31.51 14.21
N ARG A 9 19.53 -30.33 13.87
CA ARG A 9 20.16 -29.03 14.14
C ARG A 9 19.88 -28.63 15.60
N PRO A 10 20.87 -28.11 16.35
CA PRO A 10 20.59 -27.48 17.62
C PRO A 10 19.93 -26.11 17.39
N GLN A 11 18.83 -25.87 18.11
CA GLN A 11 18.21 -24.57 18.27
C GLN A 11 19.17 -23.69 19.09
N SER A 12 19.65 -22.59 18.52
CA SER A 12 20.37 -21.57 19.28
C SER A 12 19.36 -20.68 19.98
N VAL A 13 19.39 -20.76 21.30
CA VAL A 13 18.70 -19.90 22.27
C VAL A 13 18.89 -18.41 22.00
N ASP A 14 17.81 -17.69 22.23
CA ASP A 14 17.63 -16.25 22.11
C ASP A 14 18.63 -15.46 22.96
N ASN A 15 19.42 -14.61 22.30
CA ASN A 15 20.07 -13.49 22.96
C ASN A 15 19.35 -12.20 22.54
N ALA A 16 18.40 -11.79 23.37
CA ALA A 16 17.75 -10.49 23.33
C ALA A 16 18.74 -9.40 23.77
N PHE A 17 19.66 -9.02 22.88
CA PHE A 17 20.43 -7.79 23.04
C PHE A 17 19.51 -6.61 22.74
N LYS A 18 19.00 -5.97 23.80
CA LYS A 18 18.43 -4.62 23.77
C LYS A 18 19.54 -3.64 23.38
N CYS A 19 19.75 -3.45 22.08
CA CYS A 19 20.51 -2.32 21.57
C CYS A 19 19.62 -1.07 21.63
N ASN A 20 19.64 -0.40 22.78
CA ASN A 20 19.11 0.94 22.93
C ASN A 20 20.15 1.92 22.37
N VAL A 21 20.24 2.01 21.04
CA VAL A 21 21.03 3.05 20.36
C VAL A 21 20.04 4.06 19.82
N HIS A 22 19.90 5.16 20.56
CA HIS A 22 19.40 6.41 20.00
C HIS A 22 20.35 6.84 18.88
N SER A 23 20.01 6.48 17.65
CA SER A 23 20.51 7.15 16.46
C SER A 23 19.35 8.00 15.93
N PRO A 24 19.25 9.29 16.31
CA PRO A 24 18.40 10.22 15.60
C PRO A 24 19.18 10.75 14.38
N VAL A 25 18.48 11.31 13.39
CA VAL A 25 19.07 12.10 12.28
C VAL A 25 19.53 11.34 11.02
N ILE A 26 18.85 10.28 10.59
CA ILE A 26 18.79 9.98 9.13
C ILE A 26 17.50 10.56 8.56
N ALA A 27 16.35 10.31 9.18
CA ALA A 27 15.08 10.82 8.67
C ALA A 27 14.78 12.29 9.02
N ARG A 28 15.31 12.84 10.14
CA ARG A 28 14.99 14.23 10.55
C ARG A 28 15.69 15.31 9.75
N SER A 29 16.86 15.04 9.16
CA SER A 29 17.52 15.98 8.22
C SER A 29 17.06 15.76 6.77
N LEU A 30 16.33 14.67 6.50
CA LEU A 30 15.68 14.36 5.23
C LEU A 30 14.18 14.73 5.23
N VAL A 31 13.75 15.57 6.17
CA VAL A 31 12.45 16.26 6.07
C VAL A 31 12.58 17.23 4.90
N MET A 32 12.23 16.73 3.72
CA MET A 32 12.28 17.45 2.46
C MET A 32 11.50 18.75 2.64
N SER A 33 12.22 19.87 2.58
CA SER A 33 11.59 21.16 2.40
C SER A 33 10.76 21.09 1.12
N SER A 34 9.45 21.18 1.27
CA SER A 34 8.51 21.47 0.19
C SER A 34 8.77 22.92 -0.24
N HIS A 35 9.89 23.15 -0.92
CA HIS A 35 10.14 24.43 -1.53
C HIS A 35 9.11 24.61 -2.65
N PRO A 36 8.31 25.70 -2.62
CA PRO A 36 7.48 26.03 -3.77
C PRO A 36 8.42 26.12 -4.97
N ARG A 37 8.13 25.35 -6.03
CA ARG A 37 8.87 25.48 -7.29
C ARG A 37 8.76 26.94 -7.71
N ALA A 38 9.86 27.68 -7.58
CA ALA A 38 9.97 29.01 -8.13
C ALA A 38 9.62 28.92 -9.62
N ARG A 39 8.76 29.83 -10.10
CA ARG A 39 8.50 29.96 -11.55
C ARG A 39 9.86 30.17 -12.21
N VAL A 40 10.29 29.19 -12.99
CA VAL A 40 11.52 29.30 -13.76
C VAL A 40 11.27 30.37 -14.80
N ASP A 41 11.92 31.52 -14.61
CA ASP A 41 11.87 32.61 -15.57
C ASP A 41 12.53 32.12 -16.87
N PRO A 42 11.82 32.07 -18.01
CA PRO A 42 12.35 31.53 -19.26
C PRO A 42 13.52 32.37 -19.81
N SER A 43 13.81 33.53 -19.22
CA SER A 43 14.93 34.42 -19.58
C SER A 43 16.30 33.94 -19.06
N VAL A 44 16.38 32.92 -18.20
CA VAL A 44 17.64 32.42 -17.62
C VAL A 44 18.30 31.30 -18.45
N ALA A 45 17.79 31.00 -19.64
CA ALA A 45 18.49 30.16 -20.62
C ALA A 45 19.69 30.93 -21.21
N SER A 46 20.72 31.13 -20.39
CA SER A 46 21.99 31.69 -20.80
C SER A 46 22.62 30.77 -21.85
N THR A 47 22.83 31.32 -23.05
CA THR A 47 23.53 30.71 -24.19
C THR A 47 25.03 30.49 -23.96
N ASP A 48 25.53 30.78 -22.76
CA ASP A 48 26.92 30.58 -22.40
C ASP A 48 27.10 29.09 -22.08
N GLY A 49 27.69 28.33 -23.02
CA GLY A 49 27.92 26.88 -22.95
C GLY A 49 28.88 26.41 -21.85
N LYS A 50 29.00 27.17 -20.75
CA LYS A 50 29.79 26.83 -19.58
C LYS A 50 28.96 25.93 -18.67
N ASP A 51 29.48 24.75 -18.39
CA ASP A 51 28.94 23.83 -17.39
C ASP A 51 28.98 24.49 -16.00
N ARG A 52 27.86 25.09 -15.59
CA ARG A 52 27.74 25.77 -14.29
C ARG A 52 27.60 24.78 -13.14
N LEU A 53 27.18 23.54 -13.41
CA LEU A 53 26.92 22.54 -12.38
C LEU A 53 28.23 21.94 -11.87
N SER A 54 29.14 21.55 -12.75
CA SER A 54 30.42 20.94 -12.33
C SER A 54 31.42 21.93 -11.72
N VAL A 55 31.18 23.24 -11.82
CA VAL A 55 32.00 24.30 -11.22
C VAL A 55 31.58 24.63 -9.78
N LEU A 56 30.44 24.08 -9.33
CA LEU A 56 29.99 24.29 -7.95
C LEU A 56 30.99 23.69 -6.94
N PRO A 57 31.14 24.30 -5.75
CA PRO A 57 31.86 23.70 -4.64
C PRO A 57 31.33 22.30 -4.29
N ALA A 58 32.23 21.42 -3.84
CA ALA A 58 31.94 20.04 -3.51
C ALA A 58 30.81 19.90 -2.47
N GLU A 59 30.70 20.84 -1.52
CA GLU A 59 29.66 20.86 -0.50
C GLU A 59 28.27 21.03 -1.13
N LEU A 60 28.14 21.92 -2.11
CA LEU A 60 26.88 22.11 -2.83
C LEU A 60 26.56 20.92 -3.72
N LEU A 61 27.56 20.33 -4.37
CA LEU A 61 27.39 19.12 -5.17
C LEU A 61 26.92 17.95 -4.30
N HIS A 62 27.56 17.73 -3.16
CA HIS A 62 27.16 16.72 -2.18
C HIS A 62 25.75 16.94 -1.63
N HIS A 63 25.33 18.20 -1.47
CA HIS A 63 23.95 18.52 -1.10
C HIS A 63 22.96 18.13 -2.21
N ILE A 64 23.26 18.47 -3.47
CA ILE A 64 22.45 18.06 -4.63
C ILE A 64 22.39 16.53 -4.74
N ILE A 65 23.53 15.85 -4.60
CA ILE A 65 23.62 14.39 -4.61
C ILE A 65 22.78 13.79 -3.47
N GLY A 66 22.86 14.35 -2.27
CA GLY A 66 22.08 13.92 -1.13
C GLY A 66 20.57 14.10 -1.32
N TYR A 67 20.15 15.11 -2.08
CA TYR A 67 18.76 15.31 -2.49
C TYR A 67 18.30 14.29 -3.55
N LEU A 68 19.18 13.97 -4.51
CA LEU A 68 18.91 12.97 -5.56
C LEU A 68 19.02 11.52 -5.06
N TRP A 69 19.61 11.30 -3.88
CA TRP A 69 19.74 9.97 -3.29
C TRP A 69 18.37 9.33 -2.97
N PRO A 70 17.47 10.01 -2.24
CA PRO A 70 16.04 9.70 -2.14
C PRO A 70 15.30 9.59 -3.48
N THR A 71 15.36 8.45 -4.17
CA THR A 71 14.48 8.24 -5.32
C THR A 71 13.08 7.81 -4.87
N HIS A 72 12.06 8.47 -5.43
CA HIS A 72 10.66 8.13 -5.15
C HIS A 72 9.83 8.10 -6.43
N PHE A 73 9.43 6.91 -6.82
CA PHE A 73 8.61 6.64 -8.00
C PHE A 73 7.29 6.07 -7.52
N ALA A 74 6.38 6.89 -7.01
CA ALA A 74 5.19 6.45 -6.26
C ALA A 74 4.45 5.24 -6.86
N GLU A 75 4.42 5.10 -8.18
CA GLU A 75 3.75 4.03 -8.94
C GLU A 75 4.59 2.76 -9.19
N LYS A 76 5.84 2.70 -8.73
CA LYS A 76 6.78 1.58 -8.94
C LYS A 76 6.20 0.23 -8.54
N ALA A 77 5.39 0.18 -7.48
CA ALA A 77 4.74 -1.07 -7.05
C ALA A 77 3.76 -1.63 -8.10
N PHE A 78 3.24 -0.79 -9.00
CA PHE A 78 2.36 -1.21 -10.10
C PHE A 78 3.13 -1.76 -11.30
N HIS A 79 4.40 -1.36 -11.45
CA HIS A 79 5.24 -1.70 -12.60
C HIS A 79 6.23 -2.83 -12.31
N GLU A 80 6.53 -3.13 -11.04
CA GLU A 80 7.47 -4.20 -10.65
C GLU A 80 6.99 -5.58 -11.15
N THR A 81 5.67 -5.79 -11.29
CA THR A 81 5.08 -7.03 -11.86
C THR A 81 5.25 -7.14 -13.38
N ARG A 82 5.47 -6.05 -14.12
CA ARG A 82 5.79 -6.11 -15.57
C ARG A 82 7.27 -6.36 -15.83
N GLN A 83 8.13 -6.18 -14.83
CA GLN A 83 9.58 -6.41 -14.92
C GLN A 83 9.99 -7.90 -14.75
N SER A 84 9.04 -8.83 -14.61
CA SER A 84 9.33 -10.23 -14.31
C SER A 84 9.44 -11.18 -15.50
N CYS A 85 9.30 -10.76 -16.77
CA CYS A 85 9.68 -11.67 -17.87
C CYS A 85 11.18 -11.88 -17.86
N ARG A 86 11.60 -13.07 -17.42
CA ARG A 86 12.99 -13.55 -17.49
C ARG A 86 13.40 -14.02 -18.90
N CYS A 87 12.50 -13.90 -19.87
CA CYS A 87 12.75 -14.32 -21.24
C CYS A 87 13.78 -13.41 -21.91
N SER A 88 14.68 -13.99 -22.70
CA SER A 88 15.73 -13.30 -23.47
C SER A 88 15.20 -12.32 -24.53
N HIS A 89 13.91 -12.42 -24.88
CA HIS A 89 13.27 -11.65 -25.95
C HIS A 89 12.49 -10.43 -25.46
N CYS A 90 12.07 -10.40 -24.19
CA CYS A 90 11.71 -9.13 -23.58
C CYS A 90 13.01 -8.43 -23.27
N VAL A 91 13.37 -7.44 -24.09
CA VAL A 91 14.42 -6.47 -23.78
C VAL A 91 14.23 -6.10 -22.32
N ARG A 92 15.14 -6.57 -21.44
CA ARG A 92 15.21 -6.02 -20.07
C ARG A 92 15.22 -4.52 -20.30
N PRO A 93 14.33 -3.73 -19.68
CA PRO A 93 14.45 -2.29 -19.77
C PRO A 93 15.76 -1.91 -19.06
N THR A 94 16.87 -2.01 -19.78
CA THR A 94 18.19 -1.48 -19.43
C THR A 94 18.14 0.05 -19.36
N GLN A 95 17.01 0.64 -19.74
CA GLN A 95 16.71 2.07 -19.63
C GLN A 95 15.81 2.45 -18.44
N GLY A 96 15.32 1.52 -17.60
CA GLY A 96 14.20 1.82 -16.68
C GLY A 96 14.53 1.99 -15.19
N ASN A 97 15.65 1.47 -14.68
CA ASN A 97 15.96 1.47 -13.24
C ASN A 97 17.35 2.07 -12.95
N ASN A 98 17.83 2.99 -13.79
CA ASN A 98 19.01 3.76 -13.43
C ASN A 98 18.61 4.76 -12.34
N HIS A 99 19.43 4.84 -11.31
CA HIS A 99 19.22 5.78 -10.23
C HIS A 99 19.56 7.19 -10.75
N ASP A 100 18.97 8.25 -10.20
CA ASP A 100 19.27 9.64 -10.60
C ASP A 100 20.76 9.97 -10.50
N LEU A 101 21.46 9.30 -9.58
CA LEU A 101 22.90 9.38 -9.40
C LEU A 101 23.70 8.75 -10.54
N ASP A 102 23.16 7.73 -11.22
CA ASP A 102 23.80 7.18 -12.41
C ASP A 102 23.78 8.20 -13.54
N TYR A 103 22.61 8.83 -13.76
CA TYR A 103 22.47 9.89 -14.77
C TYR A 103 23.40 11.06 -14.45
N LEU A 104 23.43 11.52 -13.19
CA LEU A 104 24.35 12.58 -12.77
C LEU A 104 25.81 12.18 -13.00
N SER A 105 26.21 10.96 -12.64
CA SER A 105 27.59 10.47 -12.85
C SER A 105 27.96 10.25 -14.34
N ALA A 106 26.96 10.14 -15.22
CA ALA A 106 27.18 9.98 -16.66
C ALA A 106 27.44 11.32 -17.36
N THR A 107 26.98 12.45 -16.78
CA THR A 107 27.08 13.79 -17.39
C THR A 107 28.53 14.22 -17.66
N CYS A 108 29.40 14.22 -16.66
CA CYS A 108 30.81 14.61 -16.80
C CYS A 108 31.73 13.90 -15.79
N LYS A 109 33.06 14.01 -15.99
CA LYS A 109 34.05 13.36 -15.13
C LYS A 109 34.08 13.92 -13.71
N THR A 110 33.89 15.23 -13.55
CA THR A 110 33.87 15.88 -12.23
C THR A 110 32.69 15.36 -11.40
N LEU A 111 31.46 15.44 -11.94
CA LEU A 111 30.26 14.94 -11.25
C LEU A 111 30.34 13.45 -10.95
N ARG A 112 30.98 12.66 -11.82
CA ARG A 112 31.27 11.26 -11.51
C ARG A 112 32.18 11.08 -10.30
N SER A 113 33.23 11.89 -10.16
CA SER A 113 34.12 11.85 -8.99
C SER A 113 33.34 12.22 -7.73
N GLU A 114 32.63 13.34 -7.76
CA GLU A 114 31.85 13.85 -6.63
C GLU A 114 30.77 12.87 -6.17
N VAL A 115 30.04 12.23 -7.09
CA VAL A 115 29.07 11.17 -6.76
C VAL A 115 29.75 9.98 -6.08
N ASN A 116 30.95 9.60 -6.52
CA ASN A 116 31.69 8.50 -5.90
C ASN A 116 32.25 8.88 -4.52
N ASP A 117 32.77 10.09 -4.37
CA ASP A 117 33.31 10.61 -3.11
C ASP A 117 32.19 10.78 -2.06
N TRP A 118 31.05 11.31 -2.48
CA TRP A 118 29.83 11.34 -1.67
C TRP A 118 29.38 9.94 -1.25
N ALA A 119 29.30 8.99 -2.19
CA ALA A 119 28.87 7.62 -1.89
C ALA A 119 29.83 6.93 -0.90
N ARG A 120 31.14 7.16 -1.04
CA ARG A 120 32.15 6.69 -0.07
C ARG A 120 31.94 7.30 1.30
N SER A 121 31.77 8.63 1.38
CA SER A 121 31.51 9.35 2.62
C SER A 121 30.26 8.80 3.34
N TRP A 122 29.17 8.60 2.58
CA TRP A 122 27.94 8.03 3.10
C TRP A 122 28.14 6.63 3.67
N LEU A 123 28.83 5.74 2.94
CA LEU A 123 29.13 4.37 3.39
C LEU A 123 29.97 4.33 4.67
N LEU A 124 30.91 5.27 4.82
CA LEU A 124 31.74 5.41 6.03
C LEU A 124 30.91 5.91 7.22
N GLN A 125 30.11 6.95 7.01
CA GLN A 125 29.23 7.51 8.02
C GLN A 125 28.22 6.48 8.54
N HIS A 126 27.76 5.58 7.65
CA HIS A 126 26.77 4.53 7.95
C HIS A 126 27.43 3.14 8.05
N SER A 127 28.68 3.08 8.51
CA SER A 127 29.44 1.83 8.63
C SER A 127 28.84 0.85 9.65
N ASP A 128 28.08 1.36 10.62
CA ASP A 128 27.34 0.60 11.62
C ASP A 128 26.27 -0.32 10.99
N ILE A 129 25.56 0.16 9.98
CA ILE A 129 24.53 -0.61 9.26
C ILE A 129 25.06 -1.27 7.99
N THR A 130 25.96 -0.62 7.25
CA THR A 130 26.48 -1.16 5.98
C THR A 130 27.57 -2.21 6.19
N LYS A 131 28.23 -2.19 7.35
CA LYS A 131 29.45 -2.97 7.64
C LYS A 131 30.60 -2.68 6.66
N PHE A 132 30.52 -1.54 5.96
CA PHE A 132 31.55 -1.05 5.07
C PHE A 132 32.84 -0.81 5.86
N LYS A 133 33.96 -1.29 5.33
CA LYS A 133 35.28 -1.08 5.91
C LYS A 133 36.21 -0.65 4.78
N GLU A 134 36.73 0.56 4.88
CA GLU A 134 37.61 1.13 3.87
C GLU A 134 38.82 0.22 3.58
N GLY A 135 39.42 -0.34 4.64
CA GLY A 135 40.56 -1.26 4.59
C GLY A 135 40.36 -2.51 3.72
N ARG A 136 39.12 -2.91 3.40
CA ARG A 136 38.85 -4.08 2.55
C ARG A 136 38.97 -3.81 1.05
N ILE A 137 38.88 -2.55 0.64
CA ILE A 137 38.86 -2.13 -0.78
C ILE A 137 40.26 -1.73 -1.25
N TRP A 138 41.17 -1.46 -0.31
CA TRP A 138 42.57 -1.23 -0.63
C TRP A 138 43.17 -2.44 -1.36
N PRO A 139 44.03 -2.20 -2.36
CA PRO A 139 44.70 -3.26 -3.06
C PRO A 139 45.44 -4.11 -2.04
N LYS A 140 45.08 -5.39 -1.92
CA LYS A 140 46.00 -6.36 -1.33
C LYS A 140 47.29 -6.22 -2.14
N ALA A 141 48.41 -5.94 -1.49
CA ALA A 141 49.70 -5.87 -2.14
C ALA A 141 49.90 -7.18 -2.93
N THR A 142 49.74 -7.13 -4.25
CA THR A 142 50.04 -8.28 -5.09
C THR A 142 51.52 -8.21 -5.38
N THR A 143 52.29 -9.06 -4.70
CA THR A 143 53.69 -9.30 -5.01
C THR A 143 53.76 -9.79 -6.46
N LYS A 144 54.24 -8.93 -7.36
CA LYS A 144 54.65 -9.37 -8.70
C LYS A 144 55.91 -10.23 -8.56
N ARG A 145 56.10 -11.14 -9.51
CA ARG A 145 57.17 -12.14 -9.63
C ARG A 145 58.63 -11.62 -9.54
N ASN A 146 58.84 -10.30 -9.43
CA ASN A 146 60.16 -9.65 -9.49
C ASN A 146 60.50 -8.83 -8.22
N GLY A 147 59.86 -9.08 -7.07
CA GLY A 147 60.21 -8.45 -5.78
C GLY A 147 59.83 -6.96 -5.62
N VAL A 148 59.43 -6.27 -6.69
CA VAL A 148 58.94 -4.88 -6.60
C VAL A 148 57.46 -4.87 -6.21
N VAL A 149 57.18 -4.45 -4.98
CA VAL A 149 55.81 -4.18 -4.49
C VAL A 149 55.27 -2.94 -5.19
N GLN A 150 54.63 -3.11 -6.34
CA GLN A 150 53.81 -2.04 -6.92
C GLN A 150 52.47 -2.02 -6.19
N MET A 151 52.28 -1.01 -5.34
CA MET A 151 50.94 -0.59 -4.91
C MET A 151 50.17 -0.16 -6.16
N ARG A 152 49.40 -1.08 -6.76
CA ARG A 152 48.42 -0.70 -7.77
C ARG A 152 47.37 0.13 -7.07
N LYS A 153 47.47 1.45 -7.13
CA LYS A 153 46.39 2.33 -6.67
C LYS A 153 45.15 1.97 -7.49
N ASN A 154 44.22 1.22 -6.90
CA ASN A 154 42.91 0.94 -7.48
C ASN A 154 42.08 2.23 -7.44
N PHE A 155 42.52 3.27 -8.15
CA PHE A 155 41.88 4.59 -8.21
C PHE A 155 40.51 4.58 -8.89
N ASN A 156 40.02 3.41 -9.31
CA ASN A 156 38.77 3.29 -10.05
C ASN A 156 37.78 2.38 -9.32
N THR A 157 37.75 2.44 -8.00
CA THR A 157 36.71 1.79 -7.20
C THR A 157 35.45 2.64 -7.28
N ASN A 158 34.52 2.23 -8.13
CA ASN A 158 33.20 2.84 -8.21
C ASN A 158 32.42 2.49 -6.93
N PHE A 159 32.30 3.44 -6.01
CA PHE A 159 31.58 3.29 -4.74
C PHE A 159 30.06 3.37 -4.92
N LEU A 160 29.58 3.80 -6.09
CA LEU A 160 28.15 3.82 -6.43
C LEU A 160 27.63 2.43 -6.86
N ARG A 161 28.31 1.74 -7.80
CA ARG A 161 27.88 0.44 -8.40
C ARG A 161 28.91 -0.71 -8.44
N GLY A 162 30.07 -0.59 -7.77
CA GLY A 162 31.11 -1.62 -7.74
C GLY A 162 30.75 -2.98 -7.09
N ARG A 163 31.60 -3.99 -7.31
CA ARG A 163 31.39 -5.39 -6.85
C ARG A 163 31.41 -5.59 -5.33
N ASN A 164 31.98 -4.66 -4.55
CA ASN A 164 32.26 -4.87 -3.13
C ASN A 164 31.58 -3.82 -2.25
N GLY A 165 30.28 -3.99 -1.99
CA GLY A 165 29.56 -3.13 -1.03
C GLY A 165 29.36 -1.69 -1.50
N ALA A 166 29.25 -1.50 -2.82
CA ALA A 166 28.88 -0.21 -3.38
C ALA A 166 27.46 0.19 -2.97
N LEU A 167 27.22 1.49 -2.88
CA LEU A 167 26.07 2.09 -2.22
C LEU A 167 24.74 1.66 -2.84
N LEU A 168 24.57 1.76 -4.16
CA LEU A 168 23.31 1.35 -4.81
C LEU A 168 23.07 -0.16 -4.71
N ASN A 169 24.11 -0.96 -4.94
CA ASN A 169 24.01 -2.42 -4.83
C ASN A 169 23.65 -2.85 -3.40
N TRP A 170 24.15 -2.13 -2.40
CA TRP A 170 23.82 -2.37 -1.00
C TRP A 170 22.38 -1.93 -0.68
N ALA A 171 21.97 -0.73 -1.11
CA ALA A 171 20.63 -0.20 -0.88
C ALA A 171 19.52 -1.01 -1.58
N ASP A 172 19.84 -1.67 -2.70
CA ASP A 172 18.94 -2.57 -3.43
C ASP A 172 18.63 -3.88 -2.69
N ALA A 173 19.49 -4.28 -1.74
CA ALA A 173 19.39 -5.55 -1.04
C ALA A 173 19.12 -5.42 0.47
N ASN A 174 19.38 -4.26 1.06
CA ASN A 174 19.35 -4.03 2.50
C ASN A 174 18.44 -2.86 2.86
N CYS A 175 17.82 -2.94 4.03
CA CYS A 175 17.06 -1.85 4.59
C CYS A 175 17.98 -0.65 4.84
N ILE A 176 17.66 0.49 4.25
CA ILE A 176 18.48 1.72 4.35
C ILE A 176 18.67 2.19 5.80
N PHE A 177 17.77 1.86 6.72
CA PHE A 177 17.80 2.33 8.12
C PHE A 177 18.50 1.38 9.10
N CYS A 178 18.37 0.06 8.90
CA CYS A 178 18.91 -0.92 9.87
C CYS A 178 19.94 -1.89 9.27
N GLY A 179 20.18 -1.82 7.95
CA GLY A 179 21.12 -2.69 7.24
C GLY A 179 20.70 -4.16 7.11
N LYS A 180 19.56 -4.57 7.68
CA LYS A 180 19.04 -5.93 7.50
C LYS A 180 18.59 -6.16 6.06
N LYS A 181 18.85 -7.35 5.51
CA LYS A 181 18.36 -7.71 4.16
C LYS A 181 16.86 -7.52 4.05
N SER A 182 16.41 -6.80 3.01
CA SER A 182 14.99 -6.57 2.75
C SER A 182 14.74 -6.58 1.25
N ARG A 183 13.66 -7.25 0.82
CA ARG A 183 13.14 -7.15 -0.55
C ARG A 183 12.01 -6.13 -0.67
N ARG A 184 11.45 -5.68 0.45
CA ARG A 184 10.36 -4.71 0.48
C ARG A 184 10.93 -3.32 0.21
N ALA A 185 10.29 -2.56 -0.68
CA ALA A 185 10.57 -1.14 -0.85
C ALA A 185 9.95 -0.32 0.30
N ALA A 186 10.58 0.78 0.69
CA ALA A 186 9.94 1.77 1.57
C ALA A 186 8.69 2.33 0.88
N ILE A 187 7.61 2.53 1.63
CA ILE A 187 6.35 3.00 1.04
C ILE A 187 6.50 4.43 0.53
N MET A 188 7.02 5.33 1.37
CA MET A 188 7.14 6.75 1.03
C MET A 188 8.40 7.07 0.22
N MET A 189 9.33 6.13 0.10
CA MET A 189 10.63 6.32 -0.58
C MET A 189 11.05 5.05 -1.30
N ASN A 190 10.29 4.64 -2.31
CA ASN A 190 10.41 3.31 -2.89
C ASN A 190 11.65 3.08 -3.80
N GLY A 191 12.50 4.09 -3.92
CA GLY A 191 13.89 3.95 -4.35
C GLY A 191 14.70 3.04 -3.42
N PHE A 192 14.38 3.03 -2.13
CA PHE A 192 15.09 2.23 -1.13
C PHE A 192 14.35 0.98 -0.73
N ARG A 193 15.12 -0.05 -0.35
CA ARG A 193 14.57 -1.16 0.42
C ARG A 193 14.45 -0.77 1.89
N CYS A 194 13.38 -1.23 2.51
CA CYS A 194 13.08 -0.99 3.91
C CYS A 194 12.34 -2.18 4.53
N CYS A 195 12.62 -2.48 5.80
CA CYS A 195 11.87 -3.49 6.54
C CYS A 195 10.59 -2.88 7.14
N THR A 196 9.60 -3.70 7.46
CA THR A 196 8.31 -3.23 8.01
C THR A 196 8.47 -2.43 9.31
N GLN A 197 9.42 -2.80 10.17
CA GLN A 197 9.64 -2.13 11.46
C GLN A 197 10.19 -0.72 11.26
N CYS A 198 11.24 -0.57 10.44
CA CYS A 198 11.79 0.74 10.10
C CYS A 198 10.77 1.59 9.34
N ASP A 199 10.04 1.02 8.38
CA ASP A 199 9.01 1.78 7.65
C ASP A 199 7.92 2.36 8.58
N LYS A 200 7.51 1.61 9.61
CA LYS A 200 6.59 2.12 10.65
C LYS A 200 7.23 3.17 11.55
N LYS A 201 8.51 3.02 11.88
CA LYS A 201 9.25 3.95 12.74
C LYS A 201 9.50 5.29 12.06
N GLU A 202 9.93 5.26 10.80
CA GLU A 202 10.31 6.46 10.04
C GLU A 202 9.08 7.20 9.48
N TRP A 203 8.02 6.47 9.13
CA TRP A 203 6.75 7.04 8.67
C TRP A 203 5.59 6.55 9.56
N PRO A 204 5.47 7.04 10.81
CA PRO A 204 4.41 6.65 11.72
C PRO A 204 3.05 7.25 11.33
N GLU A 205 3.06 8.39 10.65
CA GLU A 205 1.87 9.15 10.28
C GLU A 205 1.41 8.91 8.84
N LYS A 206 1.73 7.74 8.27
CA LYS A 206 1.15 7.36 6.99
C LYS A 206 -0.27 6.83 7.18
N VAL A 207 -1.19 7.24 6.32
CA VAL A 207 -2.59 6.81 6.30
C VAL A 207 -2.94 6.23 4.95
N THR A 208 -3.86 5.28 4.91
CA THR A 208 -4.30 4.67 3.65
C THR A 208 -5.20 5.63 2.86
N MET A 209 -5.37 5.39 1.56
CA MET A 209 -6.29 6.17 0.73
C MET A 209 -7.72 6.17 1.28
N SER A 210 -8.22 5.04 1.78
CA SER A 210 -9.55 4.97 2.37
C SER A 210 -9.65 5.85 3.63
N GLN A 211 -8.64 5.80 4.50
CA GLN A 211 -8.56 6.69 5.67
C GLN A 211 -8.45 8.16 5.25
N ALA A 212 -7.68 8.48 4.21
CA ALA A 212 -7.61 9.84 3.68
C ALA A 212 -8.99 10.35 3.22
N VAL A 213 -9.76 9.51 2.53
CA VAL A 213 -11.12 9.86 2.09
C VAL A 213 -12.06 10.00 3.29
N ASP A 214 -11.99 9.10 4.25
CA ASP A 214 -12.93 9.03 5.37
C ASP A 214 -12.66 10.10 6.44
N ASP A 215 -11.39 10.31 6.78
CA ASP A 215 -10.95 11.18 7.87
C ASP A 215 -10.71 12.63 7.39
N TYR A 216 -10.25 12.83 6.14
CA TYR A 216 -9.86 14.16 5.65
C TYR A 216 -10.85 14.79 4.66
N GLY A 217 -11.90 14.09 4.23
CA GLY A 217 -12.88 14.66 3.28
C GLY A 217 -12.38 14.79 1.85
N LEU A 218 -11.17 14.31 1.58
CA LEU A 218 -10.54 14.40 0.28
C LEU A 218 -11.05 13.29 -0.64
N SER A 219 -11.51 13.65 -1.83
CA SER A 219 -11.88 12.68 -2.86
C SER A 219 -10.65 12.01 -3.47
N LYS A 220 -10.82 10.80 -4.02
CA LYS A 220 -9.73 10.09 -4.73
C LYS A 220 -9.12 10.92 -5.87
N LYS A 221 -9.95 11.70 -6.57
CA LYS A 221 -9.52 12.62 -7.65
C LYS A 221 -8.61 13.74 -7.16
N GLN A 222 -8.88 14.27 -5.97
CA GLN A 222 -8.03 15.29 -5.34
C GLN A 222 -6.71 14.69 -4.84
N LEU A 223 -6.75 13.45 -4.35
CA LEU A 223 -5.56 12.73 -3.87
C LEU A 223 -4.63 12.27 -5.00
N LEU A 224 -5.19 11.77 -6.10
CA LEU A 224 -4.45 11.18 -7.23
C LEU A 224 -4.98 11.72 -8.58
N PRO A 225 -4.78 13.03 -8.85
CA PRO A 225 -5.32 13.69 -10.04
C PRO A 225 -4.86 13.03 -11.34
N ASP A 226 -3.59 12.65 -11.46
CA ASP A 226 -3.06 12.07 -12.70
C ASP A 226 -3.60 10.67 -13.03
N ARG A 227 -4.17 9.97 -12.03
CA ARG A 227 -4.68 8.60 -12.18
C ARG A 227 -6.20 8.56 -12.29
N GLU A 228 -6.89 9.42 -11.55
CA GLU A 228 -8.33 9.32 -11.32
C GLU A 228 -9.12 10.49 -11.95
N ALA A 229 -8.44 11.56 -12.39
CA ALA A 229 -9.08 12.74 -12.99
C ALA A 229 -8.68 12.88 -14.46
N SER A 230 -9.55 13.48 -15.27
CA SER A 230 -9.21 13.82 -16.65
C SER A 230 -8.17 14.95 -16.69
N HIS A 231 -7.39 15.05 -17.77
CA HIS A 231 -6.45 16.16 -17.97
C HIS A 231 -7.12 17.54 -17.79
N THR A 232 -8.38 17.68 -18.23
CA THR A 232 -9.18 18.89 -18.04
C THR A 232 -9.53 19.16 -16.58
N GLU A 233 -9.89 18.13 -15.80
CA GLU A 233 -10.14 18.26 -14.37
C GLU A 233 -8.86 18.64 -13.61
N VAL A 234 -7.71 18.04 -13.95
CA VAL A 234 -6.42 18.38 -13.35
C VAL A 234 -6.02 19.82 -13.66
N ALA A 235 -6.22 20.26 -14.91
CA ALA A 235 -5.98 21.65 -15.30
C ALA A 235 -6.85 22.61 -14.49
N ARG A 236 -8.15 22.32 -14.38
CA ARG A 236 -9.09 23.12 -13.59
C ARG A 236 -8.71 23.19 -12.11
N MET A 237 -8.33 22.07 -11.49
CA MET A 237 -7.88 22.07 -10.09
C MET A 237 -6.62 22.93 -9.88
N ARG A 238 -5.69 22.93 -10.83
CA ARG A 238 -4.49 23.78 -10.77
C ARG A 238 -4.79 25.27 -10.97
N GLU A 239 -5.85 25.58 -11.72
CA GLU A 239 -6.33 26.94 -11.94
C GLU A 239 -7.11 27.47 -10.73
N GLU A 240 -8.04 26.67 -10.19
CA GLU A 240 -8.85 26.99 -9.00
C GLU A 240 -7.98 27.12 -7.74
N HIS A 241 -6.96 26.27 -7.60
CA HIS A 241 -6.09 26.24 -6.43
C HIS A 241 -4.66 26.58 -6.85
N SER A 242 -4.36 27.89 -6.90
CA SER A 242 -3.00 28.35 -7.20
C SER A 242 -2.00 27.76 -6.20
N GLY A 243 -1.01 27.02 -6.70
CA GLY A 243 -0.06 26.31 -5.85
C GLY A 243 -0.47 24.87 -5.50
N PHE A 244 -1.49 24.30 -6.16
CA PHE A 244 -1.80 22.88 -6.10
C PHE A 244 -0.58 22.04 -6.47
N GLN A 245 0.08 21.51 -5.43
CA GLN A 245 1.22 20.62 -5.56
C GLN A 245 0.74 19.17 -5.46
N ARG A 246 1.39 18.31 -6.24
CA ARG A 246 1.15 16.87 -6.17
C ARG A 246 1.47 16.41 -4.74
N ILE A 247 0.49 15.81 -4.08
CA ILE A 247 0.70 15.23 -2.76
C ILE A 247 1.73 14.11 -2.83
N TRP A 248 2.59 14.02 -1.83
CA TRP A 248 3.50 12.89 -1.70
C TRP A 248 2.73 11.65 -1.25
N TYR A 249 2.78 10.60 -2.07
CA TYR A 249 2.14 9.33 -1.76
C TYR A 249 3.05 8.16 -2.11
N GLY A 250 2.86 7.05 -1.41
CA GLY A 250 3.53 5.78 -1.65
C GLY A 250 2.54 4.69 -2.02
N THR A 251 2.98 3.70 -2.79
CA THR A 251 2.14 2.55 -3.13
C THR A 251 2.85 1.24 -2.78
N TYR A 252 2.07 0.25 -2.36
CA TYR A 252 2.56 -1.10 -2.12
C TYR A 252 1.45 -2.12 -2.39
N ILE A 253 1.83 -3.39 -2.56
CA ILE A 253 0.89 -4.50 -2.73
C ILE A 253 0.78 -5.24 -1.40
N SER A 254 -0.44 -5.36 -0.89
CA SER A 254 -0.78 -6.16 0.30
C SER A 254 -1.82 -7.18 -0.08
N SER A 255 -1.53 -8.47 0.06
CA SER A 255 -2.48 -9.54 -0.29
C SER A 255 -3.06 -9.40 -1.71
N ASN A 256 -2.21 -9.09 -2.69
CA ASN A 256 -2.60 -8.78 -4.09
C ASN A 256 -3.48 -7.53 -4.28
N VAL A 257 -3.75 -6.77 -3.22
CA VAL A 257 -4.47 -5.50 -3.27
C VAL A 257 -3.49 -4.34 -3.31
N GLN A 258 -3.67 -3.47 -4.31
CA GLN A 258 -2.94 -2.22 -4.41
C GLN A 258 -3.37 -1.28 -3.28
N THR A 259 -2.41 -0.84 -2.48
CA THR A 259 -2.65 0.09 -1.39
C THR A 259 -1.82 1.34 -1.58
N THR A 260 -2.50 2.49 -1.60
CA THR A 260 -1.87 3.81 -1.62
C THR A 260 -1.89 4.40 -0.22
N MET A 261 -0.77 5.01 0.18
CA MET A 261 -0.64 5.70 1.46
C MET A 261 -0.13 7.12 1.27
N PHE A 262 -0.55 8.01 2.18
CA PHE A 262 -0.24 9.43 2.19
C PHE A 262 0.26 9.82 3.58
N MET A 263 1.01 10.91 3.71
CA MET A 263 1.34 11.48 5.01
C MET A 263 0.20 12.35 5.53
N LYS A 264 -0.11 12.27 6.82
CA LYS A 264 -1.15 13.09 7.46
C LYS A 264 -0.95 14.59 7.26
N ASP A 265 0.29 15.07 7.40
CA ASP A 265 0.62 16.48 7.20
C ASP A 265 0.33 16.97 5.79
N ASP A 266 0.66 16.15 4.78
CA ASP A 266 0.38 16.47 3.39
C ASP A 266 -1.13 16.52 3.11
N LEU A 267 -1.89 15.59 3.68
CA LEU A 267 -3.35 15.60 3.56
C LEU A 267 -3.97 16.83 4.21
N ARG A 268 -3.47 17.25 5.38
CA ARG A 268 -3.94 18.48 6.04
C ARG A 268 -3.61 19.70 5.18
N ARG A 269 -2.39 19.81 4.65
CA ARG A 269 -2.00 20.91 3.73
C ARG A 269 -2.91 20.96 2.51
N LEU A 270 -3.16 19.81 1.90
CA LEU A 270 -4.05 19.70 0.74
C LEU A 270 -5.50 20.09 1.11
N GLY A 271 -5.99 19.65 2.27
CA GLY A 271 -7.30 19.99 2.78
C GLY A 271 -7.49 21.49 3.03
N VAL A 272 -6.53 22.15 3.68
CA VAL A 272 -6.53 23.61 3.89
C VAL A 272 -6.52 24.36 2.55
N MET A 273 -5.76 23.87 1.57
CA MET A 273 -5.70 24.48 0.24
C MET A 273 -7.03 24.40 -0.52
N ILE A 274 -7.74 23.26 -0.42
CA ILE A 274 -8.98 23.02 -1.16
C ILE A 274 -10.19 23.65 -0.46
N PHE A 275 -10.27 23.49 0.87
CA PHE A 275 -11.46 23.85 1.65
C PHE A 275 -11.31 25.18 2.41
N GLY A 276 -10.10 25.74 2.50
CA GLY A 276 -9.81 26.90 3.34
C GLY A 276 -9.80 26.52 4.82
N ASP A 277 -10.92 26.76 5.50
CA ASP A 277 -11.11 26.34 6.90
C ASP A 277 -11.36 24.81 6.96
N PHE A 278 -10.25 24.08 7.00
CA PHE A 278 -10.25 22.63 6.97
C PHE A 278 -10.96 22.01 8.17
N ASP A 279 -10.75 22.56 9.36
CA ASP A 279 -11.33 21.99 10.58
C ASP A 279 -12.86 22.23 10.63
N ALA A 280 -13.34 23.41 10.19
CA ALA A 280 -14.77 23.67 10.04
C ALA A 280 -15.42 22.75 8.99
N HIS A 281 -14.72 22.49 7.88
CA HIS A 281 -15.19 21.54 6.86
C HIS A 281 -15.37 20.12 7.44
N LEU A 282 -14.38 19.64 8.21
CA LEU A 282 -14.46 18.33 8.84
C LEU A 282 -15.58 18.25 9.89
N ALA A 283 -15.76 19.28 10.70
CA ALA A 283 -16.86 19.36 11.67
C ALA A 283 -18.23 19.25 11.00
N LYS A 284 -18.47 20.06 9.94
CA LYS A 284 -19.70 20.01 9.15
C LYS A 284 -19.95 18.65 8.52
N ARG A 285 -18.88 17.99 8.03
CA ARG A 285 -18.98 16.65 7.45
C ARG A 285 -19.37 15.61 8.49
N GLU A 286 -18.79 15.69 9.69
CA GLU A 286 -19.10 14.76 10.79
C GLU A 286 -20.53 14.94 11.30
N GLU A 287 -21.02 16.17 11.42
CA GLU A 287 -22.44 16.45 11.71
C GLU A 287 -23.36 15.86 10.65
N HIS A 288 -23.02 16.03 9.37
CA HIS A 288 -23.79 15.45 8.27
C HIS A 288 -23.79 13.91 8.30
N LYS A 289 -22.66 13.27 8.61
CA LYS A 289 -22.59 11.81 8.80
C LYS A 289 -23.49 11.34 9.94
N LYS A 290 -23.50 12.05 11.08
CA LYS A 290 -24.38 11.76 12.21
C LYS A 290 -25.86 11.87 11.83
N LEU A 291 -26.24 12.94 11.13
CA LEU A 291 -27.62 13.13 10.65
C LEU A 291 -28.06 12.01 9.71
N LEU A 292 -27.21 11.61 8.76
CA LEU A 292 -27.51 10.50 7.84
C LEU A 292 -27.66 9.17 8.58
N LYS A 293 -26.83 8.92 9.60
CA LYS A 293 -26.92 7.71 10.43
C LYS A 293 -28.24 7.68 11.19
N GLN A 294 -28.63 8.78 11.83
CA GLN A 294 -29.91 8.91 12.53
C GLN A 294 -31.09 8.64 11.59
N ARG A 295 -31.13 9.29 10.42
CA ARG A 295 -32.16 9.06 9.40
C ARG A 295 -32.23 7.61 8.91
N LYS A 296 -31.08 6.93 8.80
CA LYS A 296 -31.03 5.51 8.41
C LYS A 296 -31.59 4.61 9.51
N GLU A 297 -31.32 4.92 10.77
CA GLU A 297 -31.85 4.20 11.93
C GLU A 297 -33.36 4.41 12.08
N GLU A 298 -33.85 5.64 11.91
CA GLU A 298 -35.28 5.96 11.86
C GLU A 298 -36.00 5.19 10.76
N ARG A 299 -35.47 5.20 9.52
CA ARG A 299 -36.02 4.42 8.40
C ARG A 299 -35.99 2.92 8.65
N LYS A 300 -34.97 2.41 9.35
CA LYS A 300 -34.89 1.00 9.72
C LYS A 300 -35.96 0.64 10.75
N LYS A 301 -36.18 1.52 11.74
CA LYS A 301 -37.23 1.36 12.74
C LYS A 301 -38.63 1.41 12.11
N GLU A 302 -38.91 2.41 11.29
CA GLU A 302 -40.19 2.53 10.57
C GLU A 302 -40.47 1.31 9.67
N LYS A 303 -39.44 0.79 8.98
CA LYS A 303 -39.57 -0.44 8.20
C LYS A 303 -39.83 -1.68 9.07
N ALA A 304 -39.21 -1.76 10.26
CA ALA A 304 -39.46 -2.85 11.19
C ALA A 304 -40.89 -2.78 11.76
N ASP A 305 -41.35 -1.59 12.12
CA ASP A 305 -42.71 -1.36 12.65
C ASP A 305 -43.77 -1.69 11.58
N LYS A 306 -43.59 -1.22 10.33
CA LYS A 306 -44.48 -1.58 9.21
C LYS A 306 -44.45 -3.08 8.89
N ALA A 307 -43.29 -3.73 9.00
CA ALA A 307 -43.18 -5.17 8.81
C ALA A 307 -43.88 -5.95 9.93
N ALA A 308 -43.77 -5.50 11.18
CA ALA A 308 -44.47 -6.07 12.32
C ALA A 308 -45.99 -5.88 12.22
N GLU A 309 -46.45 -4.70 11.82
CA GLU A 309 -47.88 -4.42 11.57
C GLU A 309 -48.43 -5.31 10.46
N LYS A 310 -47.71 -5.42 9.33
CA LYS A 310 -48.10 -6.32 8.24
C LYS A 310 -48.12 -7.79 8.69
N ALA A 311 -47.12 -8.22 9.47
CA ALA A 311 -47.08 -9.57 10.02
C ALA A 311 -48.27 -9.86 10.95
N ALA A 312 -48.60 -8.92 11.84
CA ALA A 312 -49.77 -9.01 12.71
C ALA A 312 -51.08 -9.07 11.92
N ALA A 313 -51.24 -8.23 10.89
CA ALA A 313 -52.41 -8.26 10.01
C ALA A 313 -52.53 -9.59 9.25
N THR A 314 -51.41 -10.15 8.75
CA THR A 314 -51.42 -11.47 8.11
C THR A 314 -51.71 -12.61 9.08
N ALA A 315 -51.24 -12.53 10.33
CA ALA A 315 -51.56 -13.51 11.37
C ALA A 315 -53.05 -13.48 11.72
N ALA A 316 -53.63 -12.29 11.91
CA ALA A 316 -55.06 -12.12 12.17
C ALA A 316 -55.92 -12.64 11.00
N ALA A 317 -55.52 -12.38 9.75
CA ALA A 317 -56.21 -12.90 8.57
C ALA A 317 -56.17 -14.43 8.50
N ARG A 318 -55.02 -15.04 8.86
CA ARG A 318 -54.87 -16.50 8.93
C ARG A 318 -55.73 -17.12 10.03
N GLU A 319 -55.78 -16.48 11.20
CA GLU A 319 -56.64 -16.90 12.31
C GLU A 319 -58.13 -16.82 11.93
N ALA A 320 -58.56 -15.75 11.27
CA ALA A 320 -59.92 -15.62 10.77
C ALA A 320 -60.28 -16.72 9.75
N GLN A 321 -59.36 -17.07 8.85
CA GLN A 321 -59.54 -18.19 7.91
C GLN A 321 -59.67 -19.53 8.63
N LEU A 322 -58.85 -19.81 9.64
CA LEU A 322 -58.93 -21.03 10.45
C LEU A 322 -60.28 -21.12 11.19
N ASN A 323 -60.74 -20.01 11.78
CA ASN A 323 -62.02 -19.95 12.47
C ASN A 323 -63.21 -20.16 11.52
N ALA A 324 -63.16 -19.58 10.32
CA ALA A 324 -64.19 -19.79 9.30
C ALA A 324 -64.24 -21.26 8.83
N LEU A 325 -63.08 -21.89 8.66
CA LEU A 325 -62.98 -23.30 8.25
C LEU A 325 -63.51 -24.23 9.35
N ALA A 326 -63.20 -23.95 10.63
CA ALA A 326 -63.74 -24.67 11.77
C ALA A 326 -65.28 -24.55 11.88
N ALA A 327 -65.82 -23.34 11.66
CA ALA A 327 -67.27 -23.13 11.63
C ALA A 327 -67.94 -23.92 10.49
N THR A 328 -67.29 -23.97 9.32
CA THR A 328 -67.79 -24.73 8.16
C THR A 328 -67.83 -26.24 8.47
N ILE A 329 -66.76 -26.79 9.05
CA ILE A 329 -66.71 -28.20 9.48
C ILE A 329 -67.83 -28.50 10.49
N THR A 330 -68.02 -27.62 11.48
CA THR A 330 -69.06 -27.77 12.50
C THR A 330 -70.46 -27.80 11.87
N SER A 331 -70.73 -26.92 10.91
CA SER A 331 -72.01 -26.88 10.19
C SER A 331 -72.28 -28.14 9.36
N GLN A 332 -71.24 -28.68 8.71
CA GLN A 332 -71.34 -29.95 7.97
C GLN A 332 -71.62 -31.12 8.90
N GLN A 333 -71.00 -31.17 10.08
CA GLN A 333 -71.26 -32.23 11.05
C GLN A 333 -72.72 -32.20 11.53
N MET A 334 -73.31 -31.04 11.79
CA MET A 334 -74.72 -30.95 12.19
C MET A 334 -75.68 -31.33 11.05
N SER A 335 -75.31 -31.07 9.80
CA SER A 335 -76.07 -31.51 8.61
C SER A 335 -76.09 -33.03 8.42
N MET A 336 -75.10 -33.77 8.94
CA MET A 336 -75.03 -35.24 8.77
C MET A 336 -75.73 -36.04 9.88
N VAL A 337 -76.23 -35.39 10.94
CA VAL A 337 -76.95 -36.07 12.03
C VAL A 337 -78.44 -36.37 11.68
N GLY A 338 -78.91 -35.94 10.50
CA GLY A 338 -80.28 -36.18 10.02
C GLY A 338 -80.49 -37.42 9.13
N SER A 339 -79.46 -38.19 8.78
CA SER A 339 -79.59 -39.35 7.89
C SER A 339 -79.02 -40.61 8.53
N VAL A 340 -79.90 -41.37 9.17
CA VAL A 340 -79.63 -42.72 9.66
C VAL A 340 -79.54 -43.64 8.43
N HIS A 341 -78.33 -43.91 7.97
CA HIS A 341 -78.03 -45.06 7.13
C HIS A 341 -76.86 -45.83 7.72
N GLN A 342 -77.13 -47.07 8.12
CA GLN A 342 -76.15 -48.04 8.63
C GLN A 342 -75.07 -48.30 7.58
N PRO A 343 -73.77 -48.29 7.95
CA PRO A 343 -72.73 -48.83 7.11
C PRO A 343 -72.56 -50.33 7.36
N ASN A 344 -72.57 -51.07 6.26
CA ASN A 344 -72.24 -52.47 6.15
C ASN A 344 -70.73 -52.67 6.36
N TRP A 345 -70.37 -53.56 7.28
CA TRP A 345 -69.00 -54.00 7.53
C TRP A 345 -68.63 -55.08 6.51
N HIS A 346 -67.73 -54.78 5.57
CA HIS A 346 -66.89 -55.83 4.96
C HIS A 346 -65.49 -55.32 4.66
N ALA A 347 -64.54 -56.15 5.07
CA ALA A 347 -63.11 -55.97 5.07
C ALA A 347 -62.50 -55.96 3.66
N LEU A 348 -61.34 -55.31 3.53
CA LEU A 348 -60.10 -55.89 3.00
C LEU A 348 -58.96 -54.89 3.24
N GLY A 349 -57.89 -55.40 3.86
CA GLY A 349 -56.69 -54.63 4.15
C GLY A 349 -55.82 -54.39 2.91
N ASN A 350 -54.90 -53.46 3.03
CA ASN A 350 -53.48 -53.73 2.80
C ASN A 350 -52.61 -52.54 3.26
N THR A 351 -51.62 -52.95 4.06
CA THR A 351 -50.32 -52.35 4.36
C THR A 351 -49.75 -51.37 3.32
N ALA A 352 -49.28 -50.21 3.79
CA ALA A 352 -47.96 -49.67 3.43
C ALA A 352 -47.59 -48.52 4.38
N THR A 353 -46.68 -48.81 5.30
CA THR A 353 -45.85 -47.83 5.99
C THR A 353 -44.91 -47.16 4.99
N GLU A 354 -45.08 -45.87 4.74
CA GLU A 354 -43.98 -45.02 4.22
C GLU A 354 -43.78 -43.85 5.18
N ALA A 355 -42.61 -43.89 5.83
CA ALA A 355 -42.09 -42.81 6.63
C ALA A 355 -41.75 -41.62 5.72
N ILE A 356 -42.38 -40.47 5.97
CA ILE A 356 -41.95 -39.21 5.39
C ILE A 356 -40.86 -38.66 6.31
N GLU A 357 -39.61 -38.86 5.91
CA GLU A 357 -38.45 -38.15 6.43
C GLU A 357 -38.65 -36.65 6.20
N ILE A 358 -38.73 -35.89 7.30
CA ILE A 358 -38.63 -34.43 7.26
C ILE A 358 -37.13 -34.12 7.09
N SER A 359 -36.75 -33.92 5.83
CA SER A 359 -35.45 -33.36 5.45
C SER A 359 -35.37 -31.90 5.89
N GLU A 360 -34.64 -31.65 6.98
CA GLU A 360 -34.07 -30.35 7.29
C GLU A 360 -32.80 -30.17 6.46
N ASP A 361 -32.92 -29.60 5.25
CA ASP A 361 -31.79 -28.92 4.62
C ASP A 361 -32.25 -28.07 3.45
N THR A 362 -32.16 -26.75 3.60
CA THR A 362 -31.48 -25.85 2.64
C THR A 362 -31.71 -24.38 3.01
N THR A 363 -30.69 -23.74 3.58
CA THR A 363 -30.24 -22.43 3.08
C THR A 363 -28.77 -22.20 3.43
N ALA A 364 -27.89 -22.99 2.81
CA ALA A 364 -26.51 -22.59 2.59
C ALA A 364 -26.49 -21.57 1.43
N GLY A 365 -26.18 -20.32 1.75
CA GLY A 365 -25.91 -19.28 0.76
C GLY A 365 -24.61 -19.58 0.03
N ALA A 366 -24.71 -19.95 -1.24
CA ALA A 366 -23.58 -20.02 -2.14
C ALA A 366 -23.33 -18.63 -2.75
N ASP A 367 -22.17 -18.07 -2.42
CA ASP A 367 -21.48 -17.04 -3.19
C ASP A 367 -21.41 -17.46 -4.67
N ARG A 368 -22.04 -16.67 -5.54
CA ARG A 368 -21.71 -16.67 -6.97
C ARG A 368 -20.72 -15.53 -7.23
N PRO A 369 -19.59 -15.78 -7.90
CA PRO A 369 -18.72 -14.70 -8.35
C PRO A 369 -19.41 -13.93 -9.47
N ILE A 370 -19.42 -12.60 -9.31
CA ILE A 370 -19.82 -11.65 -10.34
C ILE A 370 -18.79 -11.74 -11.47
N VAL A 371 -19.20 -12.25 -12.62
CA VAL A 371 -18.52 -12.05 -13.90
C VAL A 371 -19.02 -10.71 -14.44
N ILE A 372 -18.11 -9.76 -14.60
CA ILE A 372 -18.36 -8.49 -15.31
C ILE A 372 -17.79 -8.69 -16.71
N ASP A 373 -18.66 -8.60 -17.72
CA ASP A 373 -18.29 -8.41 -19.12
C ASP A 373 -17.80 -6.98 -19.37
#